data_AF-A0A2V9JK67-F1
#
_entry.id   AF-A0A2V9JK67-F1
#
_cell.length_a   1.000
_cell.length_b   1.000
_cell.length_c   1.000
_cell.angle_alpha   90.00
_cell.angle_beta   90.00
_cell.angle_gamma   90.00
#
_symmetry.space_group_name_H-M   'P 1'
#
loop_
_entity.id
_entity.type
_entity.pdbx_description
1 polymer ?
#
loop_
_entity_poly.entity_id
_entity_poly.type
_entity_poly.pdbx_seq_one_letter_code
_entity_poly.pdbx_strand_id
1 'polypeptide(L)'
;MLNAQEFLALGIIRAERGRPDQGERDIRRAIELAPDGANNHYALGLVLKARGDLAGALSEFKAELANNPEQSAAREQVAEIEARIYSTEPQNPRDHQVPLDKFSPGQH
;
A
#
# COMPACT_ATOMS: atom_id res chain seq x y z
N MET A 1 12.19 12.75 23.60
CA MET A 1 12.33 11.94 22.37
C MET A 1 10.97 11.92 21.71
N LEU A 2 10.90 12.09 20.39
CA LEU A 2 9.62 12.06 19.67
C LEU A 2 9.04 10.64 19.69
N ASN A 3 7.72 10.52 19.78
CA ASN A 3 6.96 9.29 19.68
C ASN A 3 6.57 9.00 18.23
N ALA A 4 5.97 7.82 17.98
CA ALA A 4 5.59 7.39 16.63
C ALA A 4 4.65 8.40 15.93
N GLN A 5 3.66 8.93 16.65
CA GLN A 5 2.69 9.87 16.09
C GLN A 5 3.32 11.23 15.71
N GLU A 6 4.28 11.70 16.50
CA GLU A 6 5.04 12.93 16.20
C GLU A 6 5.93 12.75 14.97
N PHE A 7 6.58 11.58 14.84
CA PHE A 7 7.34 11.24 13.64
C PHE A 7 6.45 11.15 12.40
N LEU A 8 5.25 10.54 12.52
CA LEU A 8 4.27 10.48 11.44
C LEU A 8 3.86 11.89 10.99
N ALA A 9 3.47 12.76 11.93
CA ALA A 9 3.04 14.12 11.64
C ALA A 9 4.15 14.94 10.97
N LEU A 10 5.39 14.86 11.48
CA LEU A 10 6.55 15.50 10.85
C LEU A 10 6.79 14.98 9.43
N GLY A 11 6.63 13.68 9.25
CA GLY A 11 6.79 13.01 7.98
C GLY A 11 5.84 13.54 6.91
N ILE A 12 4.55 13.61 7.25
CA ILE A 12 3.48 14.17 6.39
C ILE A 12 3.81 15.63 6.05
N ILE A 13 4.07 16.48 7.06
CA ILE A 13 4.36 17.90 6.84
C ILE A 13 5.58 18.10 5.95
N ARG A 14 6.62 17.27 6.09
CA ARG A 14 7.84 17.35 5.26
C ARG A 14 7.55 16.91 3.83
N ALA A 15 6.77 15.85 3.64
CA ALA A 15 6.33 15.43 2.31
C ALA A 15 5.52 16.54 1.60
N GLU A 16 4.55 17.15 2.29
CA GLU A 16 3.73 18.26 1.75
C GLU A 16 4.56 19.51 1.43
N ARG A 17 5.64 19.76 2.16
CA ARG A 17 6.56 20.88 1.92
C ARG A 17 7.59 20.62 0.81
N GLY A 18 7.36 19.62 -0.05
CA GLY A 18 8.26 19.28 -1.15
C GLY A 18 9.58 18.65 -0.68
N ARG A 19 9.61 18.05 0.52
CA ARG A 19 10.76 17.29 1.04
C ARG A 19 10.38 15.82 1.27
N PRO A 20 9.96 15.09 0.22
CA PRO A 20 9.47 13.72 0.35
C PRO A 20 10.52 12.76 0.93
N ASP A 21 11.80 12.92 0.62
CA ASP A 21 12.84 12.05 1.18
C ASP A 21 12.99 12.20 2.70
N GLN A 22 12.81 13.41 3.22
CA GLN A 22 12.82 13.63 4.68
C GLN A 22 11.55 13.05 5.30
N GLY A 23 10.40 13.31 4.65
CA GLY A 23 9.11 12.81 5.09
C GLY A 23 9.08 11.28 5.22
N GLU A 24 9.56 10.59 4.19
CA GLU A 24 9.70 9.14 4.17
C GLU A 24 10.52 8.60 5.35
N ARG A 25 11.65 9.25 5.66
CA ARG A 25 12.51 8.83 6.78
C ARG A 25 11.80 8.97 8.13
N ASP A 26 11.06 10.06 8.33
CA ASP A 26 10.32 10.24 9.58
C ASP A 26 9.15 9.24 9.68
N ILE A 27 8.43 8.97 8.59
CA ILE A 27 7.35 7.98 8.59
C ILE A 27 7.90 6.58 8.85
N ARG A 28 9.04 6.20 8.26
CA ARG A 28 9.70 4.93 8.60
C ARG A 28 10.09 4.86 10.06
N ARG A 29 10.53 5.96 10.66
CA ARG A 29 10.79 6.01 12.09
C ARG A 29 9.52 5.84 12.93
N ALA A 30 8.39 6.37 12.46
CA ALA A 30 7.09 6.12 13.09
C ALA A 30 6.72 4.63 13.05
N ILE A 31 6.92 3.96 11.91
CA ILE A 31 6.69 2.52 11.73
C ILE A 31 7.62 1.69 12.62
N GLU A 32 8.90 2.04 12.72
CA GLU A 32 9.85 1.35 13.62
C GLU A 32 9.43 1.42 15.09
N LEU A 33 8.80 2.53 15.51
CA LEU A 33 8.35 2.73 16.88
C LEU A 33 6.97 2.12 17.15
N ALA A 34 6.09 2.08 16.14
CA ALA A 34 4.76 1.50 16.20
C ALA A 34 4.41 0.87 14.83
N PRO A 35 4.76 -0.41 14.62
CA PRO A 35 4.49 -1.12 13.36
C PRO A 35 2.99 -1.18 13.03
N ASP A 36 2.16 -1.39 14.05
CA ASP A 36 0.70 -1.45 13.92
C ASP A 36 0.04 -0.07 14.10
N GLY A 37 0.84 1.01 14.06
CA GLY A 37 0.35 2.37 14.22
C GLY A 37 -0.58 2.77 13.09
N ALA A 38 -1.79 3.19 13.42
CA ALA A 38 -2.80 3.59 12.45
C ALA A 38 -2.27 4.70 11.52
N ASN A 39 -2.51 4.55 10.22
CA ASN A 39 -2.10 5.47 9.15
C ASN A 39 -0.59 5.57 8.88
N ASN A 40 0.27 4.86 9.61
CA ASN A 40 1.72 4.91 9.37
C ASN A 40 2.06 4.37 7.98
N HIS A 41 1.55 3.18 7.67
CA HIS A 41 1.75 2.52 6.39
C HIS A 41 1.00 3.24 5.27
N TYR A 42 -0.21 3.75 5.54
CA TYR A 42 -0.94 4.60 4.58
C TYR A 42 -0.13 5.85 4.17
N ALA A 43 0.43 6.59 5.15
CA ALA A 43 1.21 7.79 4.87
C ALA A 43 2.48 7.46 4.06
N LEU A 44 3.17 6.37 4.39
CA LEU A 44 4.34 5.94 3.63
C LEU A 44 3.97 5.56 2.19
N GLY A 45 2.86 4.83 2.02
CA GLY A 45 2.33 4.46 0.70
C GLY A 45 2.03 5.68 -0.18
N LEU A 46 1.44 6.75 0.39
CA LEU A 46 1.20 7.99 -0.34
C LEU A 46 2.51 8.66 -0.80
N VAL A 47 3.53 8.69 0.06
CA VAL A 47 4.83 9.26 -0.28
C VAL A 47 5.50 8.46 -1.41
N LEU A 48 5.50 7.13 -1.32
CA LEU A 48 6.07 6.25 -2.35
C LEU A 48 5.32 6.37 -3.68
N LYS A 49 3.97 6.42 -3.63
CA LYS A 49 3.14 6.64 -4.82
C LYS A 49 3.48 7.96 -5.51
N ALA A 50 3.64 9.04 -4.75
CA ALA A 50 4.01 10.36 -5.29
C ALA A 50 5.41 10.36 -5.93
N ARG A 51 6.31 9.47 -5.48
CA ARG A 51 7.64 9.26 -6.08
C ARG A 51 7.64 8.34 -7.30
N GLY A 52 6.50 7.73 -7.63
CA GLY A 52 6.37 6.78 -8.72
C GLY A 52 6.74 5.34 -8.35
N ASP A 53 7.09 5.06 -7.10
CA ASP A 53 7.33 3.69 -6.61
C ASP A 53 5.99 3.02 -6.27
N LEU A 54 5.28 2.59 -7.32
CA LEU A 54 3.98 1.94 -7.19
C LEU A 54 4.06 0.59 -6.49
N ALA A 55 5.16 -0.15 -6.66
CA ALA A 55 5.37 -1.44 -6.02
C ALA A 55 5.55 -1.28 -4.50
N GLY A 56 6.40 -0.33 -4.08
CA GLY A 56 6.56 0.03 -2.68
C GLY A 56 5.26 0.54 -2.08
N ALA A 57 4.57 1.46 -2.77
CA ALA A 57 3.29 1.99 -2.30
C ALA A 57 2.23 0.90 -2.09
N LEU A 58 2.11 -0.05 -3.03
CA LEU A 58 1.18 -1.17 -2.93
C LEU A 58 1.46 -2.04 -1.69
N SER A 59 2.73 -2.31 -1.41
CA SER A 59 3.13 -3.08 -0.23
C SER A 59 2.69 -2.38 1.06
N GLU A 60 2.93 -1.07 1.17
CA GLU A 60 2.55 -0.29 2.35
C GLU A 60 1.03 -0.18 2.51
N PHE A 61 0.27 0.05 1.43
CA PHE A 61 -1.20 0.07 1.55
C PHE A 61 -1.79 -1.29 1.96
N LYS A 62 -1.18 -2.40 1.50
CA LYS A 62 -1.57 -3.75 1.95
C LYS A 62 -1.24 -3.96 3.43
N ALA A 63 -0.11 -3.45 3.91
CA ALA A 63 0.24 -3.48 5.34
C ALA A 63 -0.75 -2.65 6.18
N GLU A 64 -1.16 -1.47 5.71
CA GLU A 64 -2.22 -0.69 6.38
C GLU A 64 -3.51 -1.49 6.49
N LEU A 65 -3.95 -2.15 5.41
CA LEU A 65 -5.19 -2.95 5.42
C LEU A 65 -5.09 -4.22 6.28
N ALA A 66 -3.89 -4.75 6.49
CA ALA A 66 -3.68 -5.85 7.42
C ALA A 66 -3.91 -5.41 8.88
N ASN A 67 -3.53 -4.17 9.21
CA ASN A 67 -3.67 -3.59 10.56
C ASN A 67 -5.04 -2.92 10.76
N ASN A 68 -5.56 -2.29 9.71
CA ASN A 68 -6.83 -1.56 9.68
C ASN A 68 -7.64 -1.93 8.42
N PRO A 69 -8.36 -3.07 8.46
CA PRO A 69 -9.16 -3.55 7.32
C PRO A 69 -10.27 -2.59 6.88
N GLU A 70 -10.70 -1.68 7.74
CA GLU A 70 -11.79 -0.73 7.47
C GLU A 70 -11.31 0.54 6.77
N GLN A 71 -10.01 0.67 6.49
CA GLN A 71 -9.45 1.87 5.88
C GLN A 71 -9.75 1.95 4.36
N SER A 72 -10.95 2.45 4.02
CA SER A 72 -11.45 2.58 2.65
C SER A 72 -10.46 3.22 1.69
N ALA A 73 -9.81 4.32 2.09
CA ALA A 73 -8.86 5.01 1.20
C ALA A 73 -7.65 4.13 0.84
N ALA A 74 -7.14 3.31 1.77
CA ALA A 74 -6.05 2.38 1.48
C ALA A 74 -6.49 1.31 0.47
N ARG A 75 -7.73 0.81 0.60
CA ARG A 75 -8.33 -0.14 -0.35
C ARG A 75 -8.50 0.45 -1.74
N GLU A 76 -8.91 1.72 -1.84
CA GLU A 76 -8.99 2.45 -3.11
C GLU A 76 -7.60 2.59 -3.75
N GLN A 77 -6.57 2.93 -2.97
CA GLN A 77 -5.20 3.03 -3.49
C GLN A 77 -4.68 1.68 -4.03
N VAL A 78 -4.94 0.58 -3.31
CA VAL A 78 -4.56 -0.77 -3.75
C VAL A 78 -5.20 -1.10 -5.10
N ALA A 79 -6.52 -0.90 -5.21
CA ALA A 79 -7.25 -1.19 -6.44
C ALA A 79 -6.76 -0.35 -7.62
N GLU A 80 -6.48 0.95 -7.41
CA GLU A 80 -5.94 1.83 -8.44
C GLU A 80 -4.55 1.37 -8.92
N ILE A 81 -3.66 1.05 -7.97
CA ILE A 81 -2.28 0.63 -8.30
C ILE A 81 -2.27 -0.72 -9.00
N GLU A 82 -3.04 -1.69 -8.51
CA GLU A 82 -3.17 -2.99 -9.15
C GLU A 82 -3.71 -2.84 -10.57
N ALA A 83 -4.80 -2.08 -10.77
CA ALA A 83 -5.33 -1.82 -12.11
C ALA A 83 -4.28 -1.19 -13.05
N ARG A 84 -3.45 -0.28 -12.53
CA ARG A 84 -2.37 0.35 -13.30
C ARG A 84 -1.25 -0.62 -13.65
N ILE A 85 -0.83 -1.48 -12.73
CA ILE A 85 0.17 -2.52 -12.97
C ILE A 85 -0.35 -3.51 -14.02
N TYR A 86 -1.56 -4.05 -13.83
CA TYR A 86 -2.18 -4.98 -14.77
C TYR A 86 -2.45 -4.35 -16.15
N SER A 87 -2.69 -3.04 -16.23
CA SER A 87 -2.85 -2.33 -17.51
C SER A 87 -1.53 -2.12 -18.25
N THR A 88 -0.39 -2.12 -17.53
CA THR A 88 0.95 -1.98 -18.12
C THR A 88 1.59 -3.31 -18.51
N GLU A 89 1.08 -4.44 -18.02
CA GLU A 89 1.44 -5.74 -18.55
C GLU A 89 0.77 -5.91 -19.93
N PRO A 90 1.51 -6.17 -21.02
CA PRO A 90 0.90 -6.53 -22.29
C PRO A 90 0.10 -7.80 -22.05
N GLN A 91 -1.24 -7.68 -22.03
CA GLN A 91 -2.25 -8.75 -21.91
C GLN A 91 -1.64 -10.15 -22.08
N ASN A 92 -1.12 -10.72 -21.01
CA ASN A 92 -0.76 -12.13 -20.98
C ASN A 92 -1.92 -12.81 -20.25
N PRO A 93 -2.91 -13.36 -20.97
CA PRO A 93 -4.11 -13.95 -20.37
C PRO A 93 -3.83 -15.26 -19.60
N ARG A 94 -2.63 -15.44 -19.05
CA ARG A 94 -2.18 -16.69 -18.43
C ARG A 94 -2.43 -16.80 -16.94
N ASP A 95 -2.82 -15.73 -16.25
CA ASP A 95 -3.11 -15.79 -14.80
C ASP A 95 -4.61 -15.81 -14.44
N HIS A 96 -5.51 -15.89 -15.42
CA HIS A 96 -6.89 -16.32 -15.17
C HIS A 96 -7.01 -17.83 -14.95
N GLN A 97 -5.96 -18.49 -14.43
CA GLN A 97 -6.15 -19.76 -13.74
C GLN A 97 -6.66 -19.47 -12.33
N VAL A 98 -7.91 -19.00 -12.26
CA VAL A 98 -8.81 -19.63 -11.31
C VAL A 98 -8.71 -21.14 -11.54
N PRO A 99 -8.32 -21.96 -10.56
CA PRO A 99 -8.42 -23.40 -10.73
C PRO A 99 -9.90 -23.71 -11.00
N LEU A 100 -10.22 -24.02 -12.25
CA LEU A 100 -11.48 -24.63 -12.66
C LEU A 100 -11.47 -26.13 -12.26
N ASP A 101 -11.02 -26.42 -11.05
CA ASP A 101 -11.35 -27.63 -10.32
C ASP A 101 -12.42 -27.18 -9.33
N LYS A 102 -13.73 -27.25 -9.61
CA LYS A 102 -14.43 -28.50 -9.90
C LYS A 102 -15.73 -28.26 -10.67
N PHE A 103 -15.72 -28.54 -11.96
CA PHE A 103 -16.83 -29.19 -12.65
C PHE A 103 -16.17 -29.99 -13.76
N SER A 104 -16.36 -31.29 -13.85
CA SER A 104 -17.47 -31.84 -14.63
C SER A 104 -17.69 -33.34 -14.28
N PRO A 105 -18.56 -34.10 -14.98
CA PRO A 105 -19.85 -34.54 -14.45
C PRO A 105 -19.93 -36.08 -14.40
N GLY A 106 -20.84 -36.62 -13.59
CA GLY A 106 -21.04 -38.07 -13.50
C GLY A 106 -22.48 -38.39 -13.17
N GLN A 107 -23.36 -38.12 -14.13
CA GLN A 107 -24.61 -38.87 -14.24
C GLN A 107 -24.24 -40.29 -14.70
N HIS A 108 -24.46 -41.27 -13.83
CA HIS A 108 -24.96 -42.60 -14.16
C HIS A 108 -25.60 -43.20 -12.90
#